data_AF-A0A2H3HZ22-F1
#
_entry.id   AF-A0A2H3HZ22-F1
#
_cell.length_a   1.000
_cell.length_b   1.000
_cell.length_c   1.000
_cell.angle_alpha   90.00
_cell.angle_beta   90.00
_cell.angle_gamma   90.00
#
_symmetry.space_group_name_H-M   'P 1'
#
loop_
_entity.id
_entity.type
_entity.pdbx_description
1 polymer ?
#
loop_
_entity_poly.entity_id
_entity_poly.type
_entity_poly.pdbx_seq_one_letter_code
_entity_poly.pdbx_strand_id
1 'polypeptide(L)'
;MRSTANVFVLLGISTCTTVFAASSEASSRPRGVGPEFAKFYKDTTTFTCISHPAIKIPFSAVNDDYCDCPDGSDEPGTSACSHLSRLSPSTSADHPGTGDIDLTPSLPGFYCKNKGHNPAYIPFQRVNDGVCDYEICCDGSDEWAHPGGTKCEDRCKEIGKAWRKSEEARQKSLNTALRKKKELIAESGRLTKEIEDRIVDLEIEVKAKETKIQSMEAELEKLEREERGKVVKGAKKGKLGLLVGLARTRVNELREALGEVRQQRDESRARVKELEEILSKFKEEYNPNFNDEGVKRAVRSWEDYAARGTAGDASADSARDRDLDEIAKADSDASGIDWAHWENQDEREIDLVYKLLAYFPPVVVDFLEDKYNTIKKFLVENNIIPGAEGETENESKVVTEAKDALKSEKSALETTLRSIKDHQSDLEKDYGPDGIFRPLKDVCIQKDSGEYTYEHCFLAQTKQIPKKGGGTVTMGNFHAISSITVDDANTAGEIRQVEKLALEYTSGQKCWNGPARSTTVILECGEENEILKVMEDEKCVYSMLVTSPVACGETTKEKAKKAGKDEL
;
A
#
# COMPACT_ATOMS: atom_id res chain seq x y z
N MET A 1 -28.98 -28.73 -65.11
CA MET A 1 -28.22 -28.64 -66.38
C MET A 1 -27.26 -27.48 -66.28
N ARG A 2 -25.97 -27.75 -66.54
CA ARG A 2 -24.83 -26.81 -66.70
C ARG A 2 -24.38 -26.11 -65.41
N SER A 3 -23.10 -25.94 -65.11
CA SER A 3 -21.83 -26.59 -65.46
C SER A 3 -20.85 -25.94 -64.49
N THR A 4 -20.29 -26.69 -63.55
CA THR A 4 -19.31 -26.18 -62.58
C THR A 4 -17.97 -25.96 -63.28
N ALA A 5 -17.58 -24.69 -63.45
CA ALA A 5 -16.23 -24.32 -63.86
C ALA A 5 -15.46 -23.86 -62.63
N ASN A 6 -14.65 -24.77 -62.07
CA ASN A 6 -13.62 -24.46 -61.08
C ASN A 6 -12.49 -23.69 -61.77
N VAL A 7 -12.43 -22.38 -61.56
CA VAL A 7 -11.26 -21.57 -61.91
C VAL A 7 -10.31 -21.60 -60.71
N PHE A 8 -9.34 -22.50 -60.75
CA PHE A 8 -8.18 -22.47 -59.86
C PHE A 8 -7.28 -21.29 -60.27
N VAL A 9 -7.40 -20.17 -59.55
CA VAL A 9 -6.43 -19.08 -59.62
C VAL A 9 -5.25 -19.45 -58.72
N LEU A 10 -4.18 -19.98 -59.34
CA LEU A 10 -2.85 -20.09 -58.73
C LEU A 10 -2.26 -18.68 -58.61
N LEU A 11 -2.53 -18.01 -57.49
CA LEU A 11 -1.75 -16.85 -57.05
C LEU A 11 -0.39 -17.36 -56.57
N GLY A 12 0.61 -17.27 -57.45
CA GLY A 12 2.01 -17.43 -57.10
C GLY A 12 2.43 -16.32 -56.15
N ILE A 13 2.40 -16.61 -54.84
CA ILE A 13 3.03 -15.77 -53.83
C ILE A 13 4.53 -15.96 -54.01
N SER A 14 5.15 -15.06 -54.77
CA SER A 14 6.59 -14.86 -54.77
C SER A 14 6.97 -14.37 -53.38
N THR A 15 7.29 -15.31 -52.49
CA THR A 15 7.97 -15.01 -51.24
C THR A 15 9.32 -14.39 -51.61
N CYS A 16 9.41 -13.06 -51.56
CA CYS A 16 10.68 -12.36 -51.39
C CYS A 16 11.21 -12.72 -50.00
N THR A 17 11.72 -13.94 -49.87
CA THR A 17 12.74 -14.25 -48.89
C THR A 17 13.93 -13.39 -49.28
N THR A 18 14.13 -12.26 -48.59
CA THR A 18 15.45 -11.64 -48.51
C THR A 18 16.33 -12.61 -47.72
N VAL A 19 16.71 -13.69 -48.39
CA VAL A 19 17.96 -14.36 -48.11
C VAL A 19 18.98 -13.26 -48.36
N PHE A 20 19.52 -12.69 -47.27
CA PHE A 20 20.85 -12.11 -47.36
C PHE A 20 21.73 -13.29 -47.79
N ALA A 21 21.85 -13.46 -49.11
CA ALA A 21 22.94 -14.19 -49.68
C ALA A 21 24.15 -13.44 -49.15
N ALA A 22 24.82 -14.06 -48.18
CA ALA A 22 26.16 -13.68 -47.80
C ALA A 22 26.99 -13.85 -49.07
N SER A 23 27.05 -12.77 -49.85
CA SER A 23 27.96 -12.64 -50.97
C SER A 23 29.34 -12.79 -50.37
N SER A 24 29.93 -13.96 -50.63
CA SER A 24 31.31 -14.28 -50.39
C SER A 24 32.19 -13.38 -51.26
N GLU A 25 32.34 -12.13 -50.83
CA GLU A 25 33.48 -11.28 -51.16
C GLU A 25 34.08 -10.82 -49.84
N ALA A 26 34.71 -11.77 -49.14
CA ALA A 26 35.71 -11.44 -48.14
C ALA A 26 36.95 -10.96 -48.89
N SER A 27 36.93 -9.71 -49.37
CA SER A 27 38.18 -8.96 -49.54
C SER A 27 38.95 -9.11 -48.23
N SER A 28 40.21 -9.53 -48.31
CA SER A 28 41.03 -9.95 -47.17
C SER A 28 41.26 -8.78 -46.22
N ARG A 29 40.31 -8.56 -45.31
CA ARG A 29 40.39 -7.50 -44.31
C ARG A 29 41.70 -7.63 -43.52
N PRO A 30 42.52 -6.56 -43.43
CA PRO A 30 43.75 -6.57 -42.63
C PRO A 30 43.47 -6.94 -41.17
N ARG A 31 44.50 -7.43 -40.47
CA ARG A 31 44.40 -7.78 -39.05
C ARG A 31 44.07 -6.54 -38.22
N GLY A 32 43.34 -6.73 -37.12
CA GLY A 32 42.94 -5.65 -36.22
C GLY A 32 41.93 -4.63 -36.76
N VAL A 33 41.44 -4.78 -38.00
CA VAL A 33 40.41 -3.89 -38.56
C VAL A 33 38.99 -4.34 -38.17
N GLY A 34 38.23 -3.44 -37.56
CA GLY A 34 36.81 -3.59 -37.26
C GLY A 34 35.89 -3.66 -38.49
N PRO A 35 34.69 -4.24 -38.39
CA PRO A 35 33.75 -4.29 -39.51
C PRO A 35 33.29 -2.90 -39.98
N GLU A 36 33.23 -1.92 -39.09
CA GLU A 36 32.86 -0.54 -39.39
C GLU A 36 33.94 0.19 -40.20
N PHE A 37 35.21 -0.10 -39.96
CA PHE A 37 36.36 0.50 -40.66
C PHE A 37 36.77 -0.28 -41.90
N ALA A 38 36.19 -1.46 -42.15
CA ALA A 38 36.51 -2.30 -43.32
C ALA A 38 36.33 -1.59 -44.67
N LYS A 39 35.53 -0.51 -44.72
CA LYS A 39 35.31 0.30 -45.93
C LYS A 39 36.58 1.03 -46.40
N PHE A 40 37.49 1.37 -45.48
CA PHE A 40 38.71 2.12 -45.77
C PHE A 40 39.86 1.24 -46.29
N TYR A 41 39.77 -0.08 -46.12
CA TYR A 41 40.81 -1.05 -46.50
C TYR A 41 40.41 -1.93 -47.69
N LYS A 42 39.59 -1.40 -48.60
CA LYS A 42 39.12 -2.14 -49.78
C LYS A 42 40.12 -2.14 -50.93
N ASP A 43 40.86 -1.04 -51.08
CA ASP A 43 41.82 -0.86 -52.16
C ASP A 43 43.11 -1.60 -51.84
N THR A 44 43.58 -2.43 -52.78
CA THR A 44 44.75 -3.31 -52.59
C THR A 44 46.06 -2.72 -53.11
N THR A 45 46.03 -1.48 -53.62
CA THR A 45 47.18 -0.83 -54.28
C THR A 45 47.67 0.38 -53.51
N THR A 46 46.77 1.25 -53.07
CA THR A 46 47.07 2.45 -52.29
C THR A 46 46.11 2.57 -51.12
N PHE A 47 46.64 2.96 -49.97
CA PHE A 47 45.87 3.30 -48.78
C PHE A 47 45.92 4.81 -48.53
N THR A 48 44.80 5.38 -48.11
CA THR A 48 44.68 6.80 -47.75
C THR A 48 44.40 6.88 -46.25
N CYS A 49 45.21 7.64 -45.51
CA CYS A 49 45.01 7.79 -44.07
C CYS A 49 43.59 8.33 -43.78
N ILE A 50 42.93 7.79 -42.76
CA ILE A 50 41.47 7.97 -42.54
C ILE A 50 41.12 9.43 -42.21
N SER A 51 41.82 10.02 -41.23
CA SER A 51 41.62 11.41 -40.81
C SER A 51 42.42 12.40 -41.65
N HIS A 52 43.48 11.92 -42.33
CA HIS A 52 44.36 12.74 -43.18
C HIS A 52 44.36 12.24 -44.63
N PRO A 53 43.27 12.45 -45.40
CA PRO A 53 43.13 11.90 -46.77
C PRO A 53 44.11 12.51 -47.78
N ALA A 54 44.85 13.55 -47.41
CA ALA A 54 45.91 14.14 -48.21
C ALA A 54 47.15 13.22 -48.31
N ILE A 55 47.36 12.34 -47.33
CA ILE A 55 48.49 11.41 -47.28
C ILE A 55 48.05 10.08 -47.89
N LYS A 56 48.81 9.61 -48.87
CA LYS A 56 48.59 8.33 -49.55
C LYS A 56 49.85 7.50 -49.50
N ILE A 57 49.70 6.26 -49.07
CA ILE A 57 50.79 5.30 -48.89
C ILE A 57 50.49 4.03 -49.70
N PRO A 58 51.52 3.25 -50.09
CA PRO A 58 51.28 1.96 -50.73
C PRO A 58 50.58 0.99 -49.76
N PHE A 59 49.69 0.13 -50.25
CA PHE A 59 49.01 -0.84 -49.38
C PHE A 59 49.97 -1.82 -48.67
N SER A 60 51.22 -1.92 -49.13
CA SER A 60 52.26 -2.72 -48.48
C SER A 60 52.75 -2.15 -47.14
N ALA A 61 52.51 -0.86 -46.88
CA ALA A 61 52.81 -0.21 -45.60
C ALA A 61 51.81 -0.63 -44.51
N VAL A 62 50.60 -1.05 -44.89
CA VAL A 62 49.56 -1.42 -43.92
C VAL A 62 49.97 -2.66 -43.12
N ASN A 63 50.14 -2.49 -41.80
CA ASN A 63 50.66 -3.49 -40.87
C ASN A 63 52.11 -3.92 -41.13
N ASP A 64 53.01 -2.98 -41.39
CA ASP A 64 54.43 -3.25 -41.63
C ASP A 64 55.34 -2.96 -40.42
N ASP A 65 54.73 -2.75 -39.25
CA ASP A 65 55.38 -2.37 -37.98
C ASP A 65 56.02 -0.98 -38.03
N TYR A 66 55.57 -0.10 -38.94
CA TYR A 66 56.03 1.28 -39.06
C TYR A 66 54.86 2.27 -39.12
N CYS A 67 54.89 3.31 -38.28
CA CYS A 67 53.79 4.26 -38.22
C CYS A 67 53.90 5.35 -39.31
N ASP A 68 53.40 5.06 -40.51
CA ASP A 68 53.45 5.98 -41.67
C ASP A 68 52.35 7.06 -41.66
N CYS A 69 51.18 6.73 -41.13
CA CYS A 69 50.07 7.67 -41.03
C CYS A 69 50.09 8.41 -39.68
N PRO A 70 49.98 9.76 -39.66
CA PRO A 70 49.98 10.54 -38.42
C PRO A 70 48.74 10.30 -37.54
N ASP A 71 47.71 9.66 -38.09
CA ASP A 71 46.48 9.29 -37.39
C ASP A 71 46.44 7.81 -36.95
N GLY A 72 47.54 7.08 -37.16
CA GLY A 72 47.69 5.68 -36.81
C GLY A 72 46.86 4.69 -37.62
N SER A 73 46.17 5.14 -38.66
CA SER A 73 45.25 4.30 -39.43
C SER A 73 45.93 3.23 -40.29
N ASP A 74 47.24 3.30 -40.48
CA ASP A 74 48.00 2.33 -41.25
C ASP A 74 48.35 1.05 -40.47
N GLU A 75 48.31 1.13 -39.13
CA GLU A 75 48.77 0.06 -38.23
C GLU A 75 47.61 -0.50 -37.36
N PRO A 76 46.51 -0.99 -37.95
CA PRO A 76 45.41 -1.58 -37.19
C PRO A 76 45.79 -2.88 -36.46
N GLY A 77 46.83 -3.56 -36.93
CA GLY A 77 47.23 -4.93 -36.59
C GLY A 77 48.50 -5.06 -35.76
N THR A 78 49.19 -3.95 -35.49
CA THR A 78 50.47 -3.90 -34.77
C THR A 78 50.42 -2.87 -33.65
N SER A 79 51.49 -2.77 -32.86
CA SER A 79 51.65 -1.76 -31.79
C SER A 79 52.47 -0.54 -32.24
N ALA A 80 52.86 -0.43 -33.51
CA ALA A 80 53.77 0.61 -34.01
C ALA A 80 53.24 2.05 -33.80
N CYS A 81 51.94 2.27 -34.01
CA CYS A 81 51.29 3.56 -33.79
C CYS A 81 50.75 3.77 -32.36
N SER A 82 51.10 2.92 -31.40
CA SER A 82 50.61 3.03 -30.01
C SER A 82 51.13 4.26 -29.25
N HIS A 83 52.16 4.94 -29.76
CA HIS A 83 52.69 6.19 -29.22
C HIS A 83 51.80 7.40 -29.51
N LEU A 84 50.87 7.31 -30.49
CA LEU A 84 49.88 8.35 -30.81
C LEU A 84 48.80 8.41 -29.73
N SER A 85 49.16 8.94 -28.57
CA SER A 85 48.29 9.10 -27.42
C SER A 85 48.65 10.37 -26.66
N ARG A 86 47.62 11.05 -26.12
CA ARG A 86 47.79 12.24 -25.26
C ARG A 86 48.61 11.97 -24.00
N LEU A 87 48.76 10.70 -23.62
CA LEU A 87 49.50 10.26 -22.43
C LEU A 87 50.96 9.93 -22.74
N SER A 88 51.36 9.91 -24.02
CA SER A 88 52.72 9.61 -24.46
C SER A 88 53.51 10.90 -24.71
N PRO A 89 54.84 10.92 -24.46
CA PRO A 89 55.68 12.05 -24.87
C PRO A 89 55.66 12.20 -26.40
N SER A 90 55.16 13.33 -26.91
CA SER A 90 55.14 13.59 -28.35
C SER A 90 56.45 14.18 -28.84
N THR A 91 56.83 13.80 -30.06
CA THR A 91 57.93 14.43 -30.79
C THR A 91 57.38 15.31 -31.91
N SER A 92 58.20 16.27 -32.39
CA SER A 92 57.83 17.17 -33.49
C SER A 92 57.50 16.43 -34.81
N ALA A 93 57.91 15.16 -34.96
CA ALA A 93 57.59 14.31 -36.10
C ALA A 93 56.14 13.76 -36.04
N ASP A 94 55.58 13.68 -34.84
CA ASP A 94 54.21 13.19 -34.58
C ASP A 94 53.17 14.31 -34.76
N HIS A 95 53.56 15.50 -35.25
CA HIS A 95 52.74 16.72 -35.33
C HIS A 95 52.75 17.32 -36.74
N PRO A 96 51.77 17.00 -37.61
CA PRO A 96 51.52 17.76 -38.83
C PRO A 96 50.81 19.11 -38.58
N GLY A 97 50.49 19.48 -37.33
CA GLY A 97 49.69 20.65 -36.99
C GLY A 97 49.81 21.11 -35.53
N THR A 98 49.28 22.31 -35.24
CA THR A 98 49.38 23.00 -33.92
C THR A 98 48.21 22.71 -32.97
N GLY A 99 47.39 21.68 -33.20
CA GLY A 99 46.16 21.42 -32.43
C GLY A 99 46.14 20.08 -31.70
N ASP A 100 45.69 20.08 -30.43
CA ASP A 100 45.52 18.90 -29.56
C ASP A 100 44.47 17.87 -30.06
N ILE A 101 43.79 18.17 -31.18
CA ILE A 101 42.76 17.33 -31.82
C ILE A 101 43.40 16.31 -32.79
N ASP A 102 44.63 16.57 -33.27
CA ASP A 102 45.29 15.76 -34.30
C ASP A 102 46.05 14.53 -33.75
N LEU A 103 46.09 14.34 -32.42
CA LEU A 103 46.81 13.26 -31.73
C LEU A 103 45.92 12.06 -31.33
N THR A 104 44.65 12.07 -31.71
CA THR A 104 43.75 10.94 -31.44
C THR A 104 43.83 9.93 -32.59
N PRO A 105 44.12 8.64 -32.31
CA PRO A 105 44.14 7.62 -33.35
C PRO A 105 42.76 7.51 -34.00
N SER A 106 42.73 7.33 -35.32
CA SER A 106 41.47 7.21 -36.08
C SER A 106 40.72 5.91 -35.78
N LEU A 107 41.45 4.93 -35.23
CA LEU A 107 40.93 3.62 -34.88
C LEU A 107 40.81 3.51 -33.35
N PRO A 108 39.73 2.90 -32.84
CA PRO A 108 39.55 2.68 -31.40
C PRO A 108 40.59 1.76 -30.76
N GLY A 109 41.24 0.90 -31.55
CA GLY A 109 42.18 -0.12 -31.09
C GLY A 109 42.29 -1.28 -32.08
N PHE A 110 43.00 -2.33 -31.67
CA PHE A 110 43.10 -3.59 -32.41
C PHE A 110 41.81 -4.41 -32.22
N TYR A 111 41.17 -4.78 -33.33
CA TYR A 111 39.92 -5.54 -33.32
C TYR A 111 40.14 -7.05 -33.18
N CYS A 112 39.71 -7.60 -32.05
CA CYS A 112 39.63 -9.05 -31.83
C CYS A 112 38.27 -9.58 -32.32
N LYS A 113 38.31 -10.60 -33.19
CA LYS A 113 37.10 -11.18 -33.79
C LYS A 113 36.32 -12.02 -32.77
N ASN A 114 37.03 -12.66 -31.84
CA ASN A 114 36.47 -13.41 -30.72
C ASN A 114 35.37 -14.39 -31.15
N LYS A 115 35.66 -15.29 -32.09
CA LYS A 115 34.64 -16.19 -32.65
C LYS A 115 34.05 -17.09 -31.56
N GLY A 116 32.77 -16.87 -31.23
CA GLY A 116 32.06 -17.61 -30.19
C GLY A 116 31.86 -16.81 -28.88
N HIS A 117 32.48 -15.63 -28.78
CA HIS A 117 32.25 -14.61 -27.77
C HIS A 117 31.92 -13.26 -28.47
N ASN A 118 31.91 -12.15 -27.72
CA ASN A 118 31.65 -10.83 -28.28
C ASN A 118 32.95 -10.22 -28.84
N PRO A 119 32.91 -9.62 -30.05
CA PRO A 119 34.06 -8.90 -30.59
C PRO A 119 34.33 -7.65 -29.76
N ALA A 120 35.61 -7.32 -29.58
CA ALA A 120 36.04 -6.20 -28.76
C ALA A 120 37.32 -5.58 -29.32
N TYR A 121 37.60 -4.36 -28.89
CA TYR A 121 38.82 -3.63 -29.20
C TYR A 121 39.77 -3.67 -28.02
N ILE A 122 41.04 -3.97 -28.28
CA ILE A 122 42.12 -3.80 -27.31
C ILE A 122 42.97 -2.57 -27.67
N PRO A 123 43.54 -1.86 -26.69
CA PRO A 123 44.50 -0.80 -26.96
C PRO A 123 45.71 -1.31 -27.76
N PHE A 124 46.24 -0.50 -28.67
CA PHE A 124 47.40 -0.88 -29.51
C PHE A 124 48.65 -1.22 -28.69
N GLN A 125 48.79 -0.69 -27.48
CA GLN A 125 49.91 -0.99 -26.58
C GLN A 125 49.94 -2.46 -26.11
N ARG A 126 48.80 -3.16 -26.21
CA ARG A 126 48.63 -4.56 -25.80
C ARG A 126 48.75 -5.55 -26.96
N VAL A 127 49.20 -5.08 -28.13
CA VAL A 127 49.40 -5.94 -29.30
C VAL A 127 50.86 -6.36 -29.33
N ASN A 128 51.11 -7.67 -29.28
CA ASN A 128 52.44 -8.28 -29.24
C ASN A 128 53.29 -7.79 -28.05
N ASP A 129 52.70 -7.65 -26.86
CA ASP A 129 53.39 -7.23 -25.62
C ASP A 129 53.91 -8.42 -24.78
N GLY A 130 53.66 -9.65 -25.22
CA GLY A 130 54.04 -10.88 -24.51
C GLY A 130 53.03 -11.37 -23.49
N VAL A 131 51.85 -10.75 -23.40
CA VAL A 131 50.78 -11.12 -22.47
C VAL A 131 49.51 -11.46 -23.25
N CYS A 132 48.89 -12.60 -22.94
CA CYS A 132 47.61 -12.96 -23.55
C CYS A 132 46.44 -12.27 -22.82
N ASP A 133 45.81 -11.26 -23.43
CA ASP A 133 44.68 -10.50 -22.89
C ASP A 133 43.32 -11.21 -23.06
N TYR A 134 43.17 -12.39 -22.46
CA TYR A 134 41.95 -13.22 -22.60
C TYR A 134 40.64 -12.58 -22.10
N GLU A 135 40.71 -11.49 -21.32
CA GLU A 135 39.53 -10.75 -20.85
C GLU A 135 38.80 -10.04 -22.00
N ILE A 136 39.56 -9.52 -22.97
CA ILE A 136 39.03 -8.73 -24.10
C ILE A 136 39.29 -9.46 -25.43
N CYS A 137 40.45 -10.11 -25.60
CA CYS A 137 40.86 -10.84 -26.79
C CYS A 137 40.95 -12.36 -26.51
N CYS A 138 39.81 -13.05 -26.49
CA CYS A 138 39.78 -14.46 -26.13
C CYS A 138 40.36 -15.41 -27.19
N ASP A 139 40.53 -14.94 -28.43
CA ASP A 139 41.01 -15.74 -29.56
C ASP A 139 42.54 -15.80 -29.64
N GLY A 140 43.25 -15.03 -28.80
CA GLY A 140 44.71 -14.95 -28.77
C GLY A 140 45.31 -14.25 -29.99
N SER A 141 44.53 -13.44 -30.71
CA SER A 141 45.01 -12.70 -31.89
C SER A 141 45.86 -11.48 -31.56
N ASP A 142 45.88 -11.07 -30.29
CA ASP A 142 46.72 -10.03 -29.71
C ASP A 142 48.21 -10.36 -29.84
N GLU A 143 48.58 -11.63 -29.60
CA GLU A 143 49.97 -12.12 -29.58
C GLU A 143 50.31 -12.96 -30.83
N TRP A 144 49.95 -12.45 -32.01
CA TRP A 144 50.13 -13.18 -33.26
C TRP A 144 51.61 -13.27 -33.69
N ALA A 145 52.46 -12.34 -33.24
CA ALA A 145 53.89 -12.31 -33.56
C ALA A 145 54.74 -13.21 -32.64
N HIS A 146 54.14 -13.84 -31.63
CA HIS A 146 54.81 -14.70 -30.65
C HIS A 146 56.06 -14.07 -30.00
N PRO A 147 55.97 -12.85 -29.44
CA PRO A 147 57.10 -12.19 -28.80
C PRO A 147 57.62 -13.05 -27.64
N GLY A 148 58.93 -13.33 -27.64
CA GLY A 148 59.53 -14.18 -26.60
C GLY A 148 59.05 -15.64 -26.58
N GLY A 149 58.37 -16.12 -27.64
CA GLY A 149 57.87 -17.48 -27.74
C GLY A 149 56.51 -17.72 -27.07
N THR A 150 55.77 -16.67 -26.72
CA THR A 150 54.42 -16.77 -26.17
C THR A 150 53.44 -17.28 -27.22
N LYS A 151 52.67 -18.31 -26.88
CA LYS A 151 51.63 -18.88 -27.76
C LYS A 151 50.30 -18.86 -27.03
N CYS A 152 49.45 -17.90 -27.40
CA CYS A 152 48.11 -17.80 -26.85
C CYS A 152 47.17 -18.82 -27.51
N GLU A 153 46.31 -19.44 -26.70
CA GLU A 153 45.34 -20.44 -27.14
C GLU A 153 43.95 -19.81 -27.29
N ASP A 154 43.17 -20.23 -28.28
CA ASP A 154 41.78 -19.74 -28.41
C ASP A 154 40.88 -20.30 -27.29
N ARG A 155 40.53 -19.44 -26.34
CA ARG A 155 39.63 -19.73 -25.20
C ARG A 155 38.22 -19.17 -25.40
N CYS A 156 37.90 -18.62 -26.57
CA CYS A 156 36.61 -17.98 -26.84
C CYS A 156 35.42 -18.92 -26.68
N LYS A 157 35.58 -20.21 -26.96
CA LYS A 157 34.48 -21.18 -26.82
C LYS A 157 34.02 -21.34 -25.38
N GLU A 158 34.96 -21.38 -24.43
CA GLU A 158 34.66 -21.57 -23.00
C GLU A 158 34.13 -20.28 -22.39
N ILE A 159 34.84 -19.18 -22.60
CA ILE A 159 34.45 -17.84 -22.13
C ILE A 159 33.09 -17.45 -22.74
N GLY A 160 32.91 -17.68 -24.04
CA GLY A 160 31.65 -17.44 -24.74
C GLY A 160 30.50 -18.32 -24.27
N LYS A 161 30.75 -19.57 -23.86
CA LYS A 161 29.72 -20.43 -23.25
C LYS A 161 29.31 -19.91 -21.86
N ALA A 162 30.29 -19.49 -21.04
CA ALA A 162 30.02 -18.89 -19.74
C ALA A 162 29.24 -17.58 -19.87
N TRP A 163 29.65 -16.70 -20.80
CA TRP A 163 28.99 -15.44 -21.09
C TRP A 163 27.54 -15.66 -21.55
N ARG A 164 27.28 -16.57 -22.51
CA ARG A 164 25.92 -16.88 -22.95
C ARG A 164 25.04 -17.43 -21.82
N LYS A 165 25.59 -18.27 -20.94
CA LYS A 165 24.86 -18.79 -19.78
C LYS A 165 24.48 -17.67 -18.80
N SER A 166 25.42 -16.76 -18.54
CA SER A 166 25.18 -15.59 -17.68
C SER A 166 24.16 -14.64 -18.30
N GLU A 167 24.31 -14.33 -19.59
CA GLU A 167 23.42 -13.43 -20.32
C GLU A 167 22.01 -14.03 -20.47
N GLU A 168 21.88 -15.34 -20.71
CA GLU A 168 20.59 -16.03 -20.71
C GLU A 168 19.92 -15.98 -19.33
N ALA A 169 20.68 -16.18 -18.24
CA ALA A 169 20.16 -16.02 -16.89
C ALA A 169 19.69 -14.58 -16.61
N ARG A 170 20.48 -13.58 -17.02
CA ARG A 170 20.14 -12.16 -16.91
C ARG A 170 18.90 -11.78 -17.73
N GLN A 171 18.75 -12.33 -18.94
CA GLN A 171 17.56 -12.11 -19.76
C GLN A 171 16.33 -12.80 -19.18
N LYS A 172 16.49 -14.00 -18.61
CA LYS A 172 15.40 -14.70 -17.91
C LYS A 172 14.94 -13.91 -16.69
N SER A 173 15.86 -13.46 -15.83
CA SER A 173 15.49 -12.66 -14.65
C SER A 173 14.84 -11.33 -15.05
N LEU A 174 15.36 -10.66 -16.08
CA LEU A 174 14.74 -9.44 -16.62
C LEU A 174 13.33 -9.68 -17.16
N ASN A 175 13.11 -10.76 -17.91
CA ASN A 175 11.78 -11.11 -18.42
C ASN A 175 10.80 -11.43 -17.28
N THR A 176 11.25 -12.13 -16.24
CA THR A 176 10.43 -12.39 -15.05
C THR A 176 10.10 -11.10 -14.31
N ALA A 177 11.07 -10.21 -14.14
CA ALA A 177 10.86 -8.89 -13.53
C ALA A 177 9.87 -8.03 -14.32
N LEU A 178 9.98 -7.99 -15.66
CA LEU A 178 9.03 -7.29 -16.52
C LEU A 178 7.62 -7.88 -16.45
N ARG A 179 7.48 -9.21 -16.30
CA ARG A 179 6.18 -9.86 -16.09
C ARG A 179 5.55 -9.41 -14.76
N LYS A 180 6.32 -9.46 -13.66
CA LYS A 180 5.86 -8.97 -12.34
C LYS A 180 5.50 -7.49 -12.38
N LYS A 181 6.28 -6.67 -13.09
CA LYS A 181 5.94 -5.25 -13.30
C LYS A 181 4.57 -5.08 -13.96
N LYS A 182 4.29 -5.86 -15.02
CA LYS A 182 2.98 -5.83 -15.69
C LYS A 182 1.85 -6.29 -14.76
N GLU A 183 2.10 -7.28 -13.91
CA GLU A 183 1.14 -7.72 -12.88
C GLU A 183 0.86 -6.60 -11.86
N LEU A 184 1.88 -5.91 -11.36
CA LEU A 184 1.74 -4.78 -10.44
C LEU A 184 0.97 -3.61 -11.07
N ILE A 185 1.20 -3.30 -12.35
CA ILE A 185 0.43 -2.26 -13.06
C ILE A 185 -1.05 -2.66 -13.17
N ALA A 186 -1.33 -3.93 -13.49
CA ALA A 186 -2.70 -4.43 -13.56
C ALA A 186 -3.40 -4.41 -12.20
N GLU A 187 -2.68 -4.76 -11.13
CA GLU A 187 -3.17 -4.69 -9.76
C GLU A 187 -3.43 -3.24 -9.30
N SER A 188 -2.50 -2.32 -9.58
CA SER A 188 -2.67 -0.89 -9.36
C SER A 188 -3.97 -0.38 -10.01
N GLY A 189 -4.19 -0.71 -11.28
CA GLY A 189 -5.41 -0.33 -11.99
C GLY A 189 -6.69 -0.91 -11.40
N ARG A 190 -6.64 -2.11 -10.80
CA ARG A 190 -7.79 -2.69 -10.07
C ARG A 190 -8.07 -1.95 -8.77
N LEU A 191 -7.03 -1.66 -7.98
CA LEU A 191 -7.16 -0.94 -6.71
C LEU A 191 -7.68 0.49 -6.90
N THR A 192 -7.22 1.18 -7.94
CA THR A 192 -7.74 2.52 -8.28
C THR A 192 -9.22 2.46 -8.60
N LYS A 193 -9.64 1.50 -9.44
CA LYS A 193 -11.07 1.31 -9.76
C LYS A 193 -11.91 0.96 -8.54
N GLU A 194 -11.42 0.09 -7.66
CA GLU A 194 -12.14 -0.26 -6.43
C GLU A 194 -12.39 0.98 -5.55
N ILE A 195 -11.42 1.89 -5.47
CA ILE A 195 -11.57 3.14 -4.72
C ILE A 195 -12.55 4.09 -5.41
N GLU A 196 -12.46 4.23 -6.74
CA GLU A 196 -13.42 5.00 -7.53
C GLU A 196 -14.86 4.48 -7.34
N ASP A 197 -15.06 3.16 -7.44
CA ASP A 197 -16.36 2.51 -7.23
C ASP A 197 -16.87 2.74 -5.81
N ARG A 198 -16.00 2.61 -4.78
CA ARG A 198 -16.36 2.91 -3.39
C ARG A 198 -16.74 4.37 -3.16
N ILE A 199 -16.09 5.32 -3.84
CA ILE A 199 -16.48 6.73 -3.77
C ILE A 199 -17.90 6.90 -4.32
N VAL A 200 -18.21 6.29 -5.47
CA VAL A 200 -19.56 6.34 -6.06
C VAL A 200 -20.60 5.73 -5.12
N ASP A 201 -20.32 4.58 -4.51
CA ASP A 201 -21.22 3.93 -3.55
C ASP A 201 -21.47 4.81 -2.31
N LEU A 202 -20.41 5.39 -1.75
CA LEU A 202 -20.50 6.30 -0.60
C LEU A 202 -21.26 7.59 -0.96
N GLU A 203 -21.09 8.13 -2.17
CA GLU A 203 -21.85 9.30 -2.63
C GLU A 203 -23.36 8.99 -2.75
N ILE A 204 -23.72 7.77 -3.16
CA ILE A 204 -25.12 7.31 -3.16
C ILE A 204 -25.63 7.20 -1.72
N GLU A 205 -24.84 6.62 -0.80
CA GLU A 205 -25.20 6.52 0.62
C GLU A 205 -25.39 7.90 1.26
N VAL A 206 -24.52 8.87 0.93
CA VAL A 206 -24.62 10.27 1.37
C VAL A 206 -25.97 10.86 0.94
N LYS A 207 -26.35 10.75 -0.34
CA LYS A 207 -27.65 11.26 -0.83
C LYS A 207 -28.84 10.60 -0.12
N ALA A 208 -28.75 9.30 0.16
CA ALA A 208 -29.80 8.58 0.89
C ALA A 208 -29.91 9.07 2.34
N LYS A 209 -28.78 9.23 3.04
CA LYS A 209 -28.73 9.77 4.41
C LYS A 209 -29.21 11.23 4.47
N GLU A 210 -28.83 12.07 3.51
CA GLU A 210 -29.30 13.46 3.42
C GLU A 210 -30.83 13.53 3.28
N THR A 211 -31.42 12.68 2.43
CA THR A 211 -32.88 12.60 2.28
C THR A 211 -33.55 12.13 3.58
N LYS A 212 -32.96 11.13 4.27
CA LYS A 212 -33.44 10.64 5.56
C LYS A 212 -33.38 11.72 6.64
N ILE A 213 -32.28 12.47 6.71
CA ILE A 213 -32.11 13.58 7.63
C ILE A 213 -33.16 14.66 7.36
N GLN A 214 -33.41 15.03 6.10
CA GLN A 214 -34.47 15.98 5.75
C GLN A 214 -35.86 15.48 6.20
N SER A 215 -36.16 14.20 6.03
CA SER A 215 -37.42 13.64 6.54
C SER A 215 -37.52 13.67 8.07
N MET A 216 -36.43 13.35 8.77
CA MET A 216 -36.38 13.39 10.24
C MET A 216 -36.46 14.81 10.79
N GLU A 217 -35.86 15.79 10.12
CA GLU A 217 -35.99 17.22 10.47
C GLU A 217 -37.44 17.69 10.32
N ALA A 218 -38.11 17.30 9.23
CA ALA A 218 -39.52 17.60 9.03
C ALA A 218 -40.44 16.90 10.05
N GLU A 219 -40.12 15.67 10.46
CA GLU A 219 -40.82 14.96 11.53
C GLU A 219 -40.60 15.61 12.90
N LEU A 220 -39.36 15.99 13.22
CA LEU A 220 -39.02 16.69 14.45
C LEU A 220 -39.78 18.02 14.56
N GLU A 221 -39.85 18.79 13.47
CA GLU A 221 -40.59 20.06 13.44
C GLU A 221 -42.11 19.86 13.66
N LYS A 222 -42.67 18.77 13.14
CA LYS A 222 -44.08 18.39 13.41
C LYS A 222 -44.28 17.98 14.86
N LEU A 223 -43.42 17.13 15.40
CA LEU A 223 -43.43 16.70 16.80
C LEU A 223 -43.31 17.88 17.77
N GLU A 224 -42.38 18.79 17.52
CA GLU A 224 -42.22 20.00 18.33
C GLU A 224 -43.47 20.90 18.27
N ARG A 225 -44.12 21.03 17.10
CA ARG A 225 -45.41 21.74 17.00
C ARG A 225 -46.53 21.05 17.77
N GLU A 226 -46.63 19.72 17.69
CA GLU A 226 -47.65 18.94 18.39
C GLU A 226 -47.47 19.02 19.92
N GLU A 227 -46.24 18.90 20.42
CA GLU A 227 -45.95 18.97 21.85
C GLU A 227 -46.10 20.40 22.40
N ARG A 228 -45.72 21.44 21.64
CA ARG A 228 -46.05 22.85 21.98
C ARG A 228 -47.55 23.11 22.00
N GLY A 229 -48.33 22.38 21.19
CA GLY A 229 -49.80 22.41 21.22
C GLY A 229 -50.41 21.68 22.42
N LYS A 230 -49.72 20.66 22.95
CA LYS A 230 -50.11 19.89 24.15
C LYS A 230 -49.56 20.52 25.42
N VAL A 231 -49.87 21.78 25.71
CA VAL A 231 -49.68 22.30 27.07
C VAL A 231 -50.75 21.70 27.99
N VAL A 232 -50.38 20.60 28.65
CA VAL A 232 -51.00 20.03 29.85
C VAL A 232 -52.54 20.04 29.82
N LYS A 233 -53.14 18.99 29.21
CA LYS A 233 -54.39 18.41 29.76
C LYS A 233 -54.05 17.81 31.12
N GLY A 234 -53.74 18.68 32.07
CA GLY A 234 -53.73 18.35 33.48
C GLY A 234 -55.18 18.11 33.83
N ALA A 235 -55.65 16.88 33.64
CA ALA A 235 -56.76 16.38 34.41
C ALA A 235 -56.35 16.65 35.87
N LYS A 236 -56.96 17.67 36.47
CA LYS A 236 -56.73 18.05 37.86
C LYS A 236 -57.33 16.95 38.75
N LYS A 237 -56.72 15.76 38.75
CA LYS A 237 -56.69 14.93 39.95
C LYS A 237 -55.67 15.59 40.87
N GLY A 238 -56.08 15.87 42.10
CA GLY A 238 -55.28 16.60 43.07
C GLY A 238 -53.86 16.07 43.17
N LYS A 239 -52.93 16.92 43.63
CA LYS A 239 -51.50 16.61 43.84
C LYS A 239 -51.28 15.24 44.51
N LEU A 240 -52.21 14.83 45.39
CA LEU A 240 -52.24 13.53 46.05
C LEU A 240 -52.56 12.36 45.10
N GLY A 241 -53.57 12.46 44.23
CA GLY A 241 -53.92 11.41 43.27
C GLY A 241 -52.84 11.16 42.21
N LEU A 242 -52.09 12.20 41.85
CA LEU A 242 -50.95 12.09 40.93
C LEU A 242 -49.74 11.43 41.60
N LEU A 243 -49.49 11.75 42.88
CA LEU A 243 -48.50 11.07 43.72
C LEU A 243 -48.86 9.60 43.96
N VAL A 244 -50.14 9.31 44.23
CA VAL A 244 -50.65 7.94 44.41
C VAL A 244 -50.52 7.13 43.13
N GLY A 245 -50.84 7.71 41.97
CA GLY A 245 -50.62 7.07 40.67
C GLY A 245 -49.14 6.77 40.40
N LEU A 246 -48.26 7.77 40.59
CA LEU A 246 -46.81 7.60 40.38
C LEU A 246 -46.22 6.57 41.36
N ALA A 247 -46.65 6.61 42.63
CA ALA A 247 -46.21 5.66 43.65
C ALA A 247 -46.67 4.24 43.33
N ARG A 248 -47.92 4.04 42.90
CA ARG A 248 -48.43 2.73 42.48
C ARG A 248 -47.62 2.17 41.31
N THR A 249 -47.33 2.98 40.29
CA THR A 249 -46.50 2.56 39.16
C THR A 249 -45.09 2.17 39.60
N ARG A 250 -44.43 2.99 40.42
CA ARG A 250 -43.08 2.69 40.93
C ARG A 250 -43.03 1.46 41.82
N VAL A 251 -44.02 1.25 42.68
CA VAL A 251 -44.11 0.06 43.53
C VAL A 251 -44.28 -1.20 42.69
N ASN A 252 -45.10 -1.16 41.63
CA ASN A 252 -45.25 -2.28 40.71
C ASN A 252 -43.98 -2.57 39.90
N GLU A 253 -43.30 -1.53 39.38
CA GLU A 253 -42.01 -1.69 38.69
C GLU A 253 -40.95 -2.35 39.60
N LEU A 254 -40.85 -1.89 40.86
CA LEU A 254 -39.90 -2.46 41.82
C LEU A 254 -40.24 -3.92 42.19
N ARG A 255 -41.52 -4.26 42.24
CA ARG A 255 -42.00 -5.63 42.49
C ARG A 255 -41.68 -6.56 41.33
N GLU A 256 -41.90 -6.11 40.09
CA GLU A 256 -41.54 -6.86 38.88
C GLU A 256 -40.01 -7.05 38.79
N ALA A 257 -39.23 -6.00 38.99
CA ALA A 257 -37.76 -6.07 39.00
C ALA A 257 -37.23 -7.01 40.09
N LEU A 258 -37.84 -7.00 41.29
CA LEU A 258 -37.49 -7.93 42.37
C LEU A 258 -37.79 -9.39 41.97
N GLY A 259 -38.90 -9.63 41.27
CA GLY A 259 -39.25 -10.93 40.71
C GLY A 259 -38.24 -11.43 39.68
N GLU A 260 -37.84 -10.58 38.73
CA GLU A 260 -36.84 -10.92 37.71
C GLU A 260 -35.46 -11.21 38.33
N VAL A 261 -34.99 -10.38 39.26
CA VAL A 261 -33.70 -10.58 39.95
C VAL A 261 -33.71 -11.89 40.74
N ARG A 262 -34.84 -12.24 41.37
CA ARG A 262 -34.98 -13.52 42.06
C ARG A 262 -34.92 -14.70 41.10
N GLN A 263 -35.62 -14.63 39.97
CA GLN A 263 -35.55 -15.67 38.96
C GLN A 263 -34.11 -15.88 38.46
N GLN A 264 -33.39 -14.80 38.16
CA GLN A 264 -31.98 -14.87 37.75
C GLN A 264 -31.07 -15.46 38.84
N ARG A 265 -31.31 -15.11 40.11
CA ARG A 265 -30.62 -15.70 41.26
C ARG A 265 -30.87 -17.20 41.36
N ASP A 266 -32.12 -17.63 41.25
CA ASP A 266 -32.51 -19.04 41.39
C ASP A 266 -31.98 -19.88 40.22
N GLU A 267 -32.02 -19.36 38.99
CA GLU A 267 -31.37 -19.98 37.83
C GLU A 267 -29.85 -20.09 38.00
N SER A 268 -29.20 -19.05 38.52
CA SER A 268 -27.76 -19.06 38.80
C SER A 268 -27.40 -20.07 39.89
N ARG A 269 -28.20 -20.16 40.96
CA ARG A 269 -28.04 -21.17 42.02
C ARG A 269 -28.21 -22.58 41.48
N ALA A 270 -29.19 -22.81 40.62
CA ALA A 270 -29.39 -24.11 39.97
C ALA A 270 -28.18 -24.53 39.13
N ARG A 271 -27.61 -23.61 38.33
CA ARG A 271 -26.39 -23.87 37.54
C ARG A 271 -25.17 -24.15 38.43
N VAL A 272 -25.00 -23.39 39.52
CA VAL A 272 -23.91 -23.64 40.47
C VAL A 272 -24.06 -25.02 41.11
N LYS A 273 -25.28 -25.41 41.51
CA LYS A 273 -25.55 -26.75 42.05
C LYS A 273 -25.21 -27.86 41.05
N GLU A 274 -25.57 -27.69 39.78
CA GLU A 274 -25.21 -28.65 38.73
C GLU A 274 -23.68 -28.77 38.56
N LEU A 275 -22.95 -27.66 38.57
CA LEU A 275 -21.49 -27.65 38.50
C LEU A 275 -20.85 -28.30 39.75
N GLU A 276 -21.41 -28.06 40.93
CA GLU A 276 -21.00 -28.69 42.18
C GLU A 276 -21.22 -30.22 42.13
N GLU A 277 -22.32 -30.69 41.55
CA GLU A 277 -22.60 -32.11 41.34
C GLU A 277 -21.65 -32.77 40.33
N ILE A 278 -21.24 -32.05 39.29
CA ILE A 278 -20.24 -32.56 38.33
C ILE A 278 -18.87 -32.66 38.99
N LEU A 279 -18.46 -31.64 39.74
CA LEU A 279 -17.16 -31.60 40.41
C LEU A 279 -17.08 -32.58 41.59
N SER A 280 -18.19 -32.85 42.28
CA SER A 280 -18.27 -33.90 43.30
C SER A 280 -18.07 -35.29 42.69
N LYS A 281 -18.77 -35.61 41.58
CA LYS A 281 -18.57 -36.86 40.83
C LYS A 281 -17.13 -36.99 40.32
N PHE A 282 -16.57 -35.90 39.78
CA PHE A 282 -15.19 -35.89 39.32
C PHE A 282 -14.19 -36.21 40.43
N LYS A 283 -14.42 -35.70 41.66
CA LYS A 283 -13.62 -36.06 42.83
C LYS A 283 -13.78 -37.53 43.21
N GLU A 284 -15.01 -38.04 43.27
CA GLU A 284 -15.29 -39.42 43.70
C GLU A 284 -14.73 -40.47 42.73
N GLU A 285 -14.80 -40.20 41.42
CA GLU A 285 -14.33 -41.10 40.37
C GLU A 285 -12.83 -40.93 40.04
N TYR A 286 -12.17 -39.93 40.63
CA TYR A 286 -10.75 -39.67 40.40
C TYR A 286 -9.86 -40.79 40.95
N ASN A 287 -8.98 -41.34 40.09
CA ASN A 287 -7.99 -42.34 40.47
C ASN A 287 -6.66 -41.68 40.91
N PRO A 288 -6.27 -41.75 42.20
CA PRO A 288 -5.07 -41.09 42.71
C PRO A 288 -3.74 -41.60 42.14
N ASN A 289 -3.75 -42.75 41.46
CA ASN A 289 -2.55 -43.40 40.94
C ASN A 289 -2.06 -42.79 39.60
N PHE A 290 -2.89 -41.98 38.94
CA PHE A 290 -2.49 -41.23 37.75
C PHE A 290 -1.83 -39.89 38.14
N ASN A 291 -0.55 -39.73 37.80
CA ASN A 291 0.25 -38.56 38.15
C ASN A 291 0.01 -37.37 37.20
N ASP A 292 -1.25 -36.96 37.04
CA ASP A 292 -1.59 -35.73 36.33
C ASP A 292 -1.63 -34.55 37.33
N GLU A 293 -0.66 -33.65 37.22
CA GLU A 293 -0.54 -32.48 38.11
C GLU A 293 -1.66 -31.46 37.90
N GLY A 294 -2.28 -31.41 36.71
CA GLY A 294 -3.43 -30.57 36.44
C GLY A 294 -4.68 -31.05 37.18
N VAL A 295 -4.94 -32.36 37.13
CA VAL A 295 -6.09 -32.98 37.81
C VAL A 295 -5.95 -32.89 39.33
N LYS A 296 -4.76 -33.15 39.88
CA LYS A 296 -4.51 -33.01 41.33
C LYS A 296 -4.77 -31.58 41.82
N ARG A 297 -4.40 -30.56 41.03
CA ARG A 297 -4.66 -29.15 41.37
C ARG A 297 -6.15 -28.85 41.35
N ALA A 298 -6.88 -29.35 40.36
CA ALA A 298 -8.33 -29.18 40.26
C ALA A 298 -9.06 -29.82 41.44
N VAL A 299 -8.70 -31.06 41.81
CA VAL A 299 -9.29 -31.77 42.96
C VAL A 299 -9.04 -31.01 44.27
N ARG A 300 -7.81 -30.54 44.53
CA ARG A 300 -7.51 -29.72 45.72
C ARG A 300 -8.31 -28.42 45.74
N SER A 301 -8.42 -27.74 44.61
CA SER A 301 -9.20 -26.50 44.52
C SER A 301 -10.69 -26.71 44.76
N TRP A 302 -11.22 -27.87 44.36
CA TRP A 302 -12.58 -28.28 44.69
C TRP A 302 -12.75 -28.60 46.17
N GLU A 303 -11.77 -29.25 46.81
CA GLU A 303 -11.79 -29.47 48.27
C GLU A 303 -11.76 -28.16 49.06
N ASP A 304 -10.92 -27.21 48.65
CA ASP A 304 -10.86 -25.86 49.25
C ASP A 304 -12.15 -25.07 49.00
N TYR A 305 -12.81 -25.27 47.86
CA TYR A 305 -14.12 -24.69 47.59
C TYR A 305 -15.22 -25.32 48.46
N ALA A 306 -15.31 -26.65 48.50
CA ALA A 306 -16.30 -27.38 49.28
C ALA A 306 -16.15 -27.12 50.80
N ALA A 307 -14.92 -26.91 51.29
CA ALA A 307 -14.65 -26.55 52.68
C ALA A 307 -15.19 -25.16 53.08
N ARG A 308 -15.42 -24.26 52.11
CA ARG A 308 -16.02 -22.93 52.34
C ARG A 308 -17.55 -22.97 52.38
N GLY A 309 -18.16 -24.13 52.15
CA GLY A 309 -19.62 -24.32 52.05
C GLY A 309 -20.06 -24.44 50.59
N THR A 310 -21.07 -25.28 50.36
CA THR A 310 -21.68 -25.48 49.02
C THR A 310 -22.90 -24.58 48.87
N ALA A 311 -23.27 -24.27 47.61
CA ALA A 311 -24.50 -23.52 47.34
C ALA A 311 -25.77 -24.23 47.85
N GLY A 312 -25.67 -25.52 48.20
CA GLY A 312 -26.74 -26.36 48.76
C GLY A 312 -26.97 -26.28 50.28
N ASP A 313 -26.18 -25.53 51.05
CA ASP A 313 -26.41 -25.33 52.50
C ASP A 313 -27.58 -24.34 52.75
N ALA A 314 -28.76 -24.71 52.25
CA ALA A 314 -29.95 -23.90 52.10
C ALA A 314 -30.83 -23.80 53.38
N SER A 315 -30.25 -23.92 54.58
CA SER A 315 -31.04 -23.76 55.82
C SER A 315 -31.13 -22.29 56.27
N ALA A 316 -30.16 -21.45 55.91
CA ALA A 316 -30.09 -20.04 56.34
C ALA A 316 -30.96 -19.08 55.51
N ASP A 317 -31.34 -19.45 54.26
CA ASP A 317 -32.04 -18.55 53.34
C ASP A 317 -33.57 -18.80 53.24
N SER A 318 -34.09 -19.91 53.77
CA SER A 318 -35.52 -20.25 53.68
C SER A 318 -36.45 -19.28 54.43
N ALA A 319 -35.94 -18.56 55.43
CA ALA A 319 -36.69 -17.50 56.11
C ALA A 319 -36.72 -16.22 55.26
N ARG A 320 -35.58 -15.83 54.68
CA ARG A 320 -35.47 -14.64 53.82
C ARG A 320 -36.27 -14.79 52.54
N ASP A 321 -36.32 -15.98 51.95
CA ASP A 321 -37.12 -16.25 50.76
C ASP A 321 -38.62 -16.15 51.05
N ARG A 322 -39.07 -16.56 52.25
CA ARG A 322 -40.47 -16.37 52.69
C ARG A 322 -40.83 -14.90 52.89
N ASP A 323 -39.92 -14.11 53.47
CA ASP A 323 -40.13 -12.67 53.63
C ASP A 323 -40.19 -11.95 52.27
N LEU A 324 -39.34 -12.35 51.32
CA LEU A 324 -39.35 -11.84 49.95
C LEU A 324 -40.62 -12.26 49.18
N ASP A 325 -41.12 -13.48 49.40
CA ASP A 325 -42.41 -13.95 48.88
C ASP A 325 -43.58 -13.10 49.40
N GLU A 326 -43.51 -12.64 50.64
CA GLU A 326 -44.54 -11.78 51.21
C GLU A 326 -44.50 -10.36 50.63
N ILE A 327 -43.30 -9.80 50.41
CA ILE A 327 -43.10 -8.48 49.78
C ILE A 327 -43.51 -8.48 48.31
N ALA A 328 -43.31 -9.59 47.60
CA ALA A 328 -43.64 -9.73 46.18
C ALA A 328 -45.14 -9.88 45.90
N LYS A 329 -45.98 -10.15 46.91
CA LYS A 329 -47.44 -10.24 46.73
C LYS A 329 -48.03 -8.90 46.29
N ALA A 330 -49.05 -8.97 45.43
CA ALA A 330 -49.80 -7.80 44.98
C ALA A 330 -50.50 -7.09 46.15
N ASP A 331 -50.64 -5.77 46.05
CA ASP A 331 -51.30 -4.99 47.09
C ASP A 331 -52.81 -5.29 47.14
N SER A 332 -53.33 -5.50 48.35
CA SER A 332 -54.73 -5.74 48.68
C SER A 332 -55.08 -5.08 50.02
N ASP A 333 -56.35 -5.11 50.40
CA ASP A 333 -56.84 -4.68 51.71
C ASP A 333 -56.21 -5.44 52.89
N ALA A 334 -55.69 -6.65 52.65
CA ALA A 334 -55.03 -7.48 53.66
C ALA A 334 -53.49 -7.56 53.53
N SER A 335 -52.89 -7.10 52.44
CA SER A 335 -51.42 -7.11 52.24
C SER A 335 -50.95 -5.92 51.41
N GLY A 336 -50.02 -5.11 51.93
CA GLY A 336 -49.46 -3.98 51.19
C GLY A 336 -50.22 -2.66 51.38
N ILE A 337 -50.27 -1.82 50.35
CA ILE A 337 -50.87 -0.48 50.41
C ILE A 337 -52.31 -0.52 49.86
N ASP A 338 -53.30 -0.14 50.69
CA ASP A 338 -54.69 0.03 50.22
C ASP A 338 -54.82 1.32 49.39
N TRP A 339 -54.50 1.21 48.11
CA TRP A 339 -54.55 2.32 47.17
C TRP A 339 -55.95 2.94 47.00
N ALA A 340 -57.03 2.19 47.26
CA ALA A 340 -58.41 2.69 47.13
C ALA A 340 -58.80 3.63 48.27
N HIS A 341 -58.19 3.46 49.45
CA HIS A 341 -58.36 4.38 50.58
C HIS A 341 -57.80 5.78 50.27
N TRP A 342 -56.65 5.86 49.59
CA TRP A 342 -55.96 7.11 49.29
C TRP A 342 -56.51 7.87 48.07
N GLU A 343 -57.22 7.18 47.17
CA GLU A 343 -57.89 7.81 46.02
C GLU A 343 -59.17 8.57 46.41
N ASN A 344 -59.75 8.29 47.58
CA ASN A 344 -61.07 8.80 47.99
C ASN A 344 -61.05 9.88 49.09
N GLN A 345 -59.87 10.39 49.46
CA GLN A 345 -59.75 11.46 50.45
C GLN A 345 -59.63 12.83 49.77
N ASP A 346 -60.67 13.65 49.99
CA ASP A 346 -60.81 15.09 49.70
C ASP A 346 -61.21 15.54 48.28
N GLU A 347 -62.51 15.41 47.97
CA GLU A 347 -63.19 16.20 46.93
C GLU A 347 -64.25 17.12 47.54
N ARG A 348 -63.84 18.28 48.06
CA ARG A 348 -64.74 19.43 48.20
C ARG A 348 -64.05 20.67 47.69
N GLU A 349 -64.74 21.36 46.79
CA GLU A 349 -64.39 22.62 46.11
C GLU A 349 -63.53 22.47 44.84
N ILE A 350 -64.17 22.20 43.68
CA ILE A 350 -64.01 22.87 42.35
C ILE A 350 -65.03 22.22 41.39
N ASP A 351 -66.33 22.25 41.73
CA ASP A 351 -67.38 21.60 40.91
C ASP A 351 -68.36 22.59 40.23
N LEU A 352 -68.17 23.90 40.40
CA LEU A 352 -69.15 24.88 39.88
C LEU A 352 -68.97 25.19 38.38
N VAL A 353 -67.73 25.18 37.88
CA VAL A 353 -67.43 25.52 36.47
C VAL A 353 -67.61 24.30 35.55
N TYR A 354 -67.27 23.10 36.02
CA TYR A 354 -67.45 21.87 35.25
C TYR A 354 -68.90 21.39 35.19
N LYS A 355 -69.74 21.70 36.19
CA LYS A 355 -71.19 21.51 36.10
C LYS A 355 -71.86 22.36 35.03
N LEU A 356 -71.31 23.54 34.70
CA LEU A 356 -71.84 24.40 33.65
C LEU A 356 -71.50 23.86 32.26
N LEU A 357 -70.30 23.29 32.09
CA LEU A 357 -69.84 22.66 30.86
C LEU A 357 -70.55 21.32 30.58
N ALA A 358 -70.94 20.57 31.63
CA ALA A 358 -71.71 19.34 31.51
C ALA A 358 -73.16 19.54 30.99
N TYR A 359 -73.64 20.78 30.92
CA TYR A 359 -74.99 21.12 30.43
C TYR A 359 -75.01 21.51 28.94
N PHE A 360 -73.85 21.59 28.27
CA PHE A 360 -73.76 21.92 26.84
C PHE A 360 -73.62 20.65 25.97
N PRO A 361 -74.20 20.63 24.75
CA PRO A 361 -74.01 19.53 23.81
C PRO A 361 -72.52 19.31 23.48
N PRO A 362 -72.05 18.06 23.25
CA PRO A 362 -70.63 17.75 23.02
C PRO A 362 -69.98 18.59 21.92
N VAL A 363 -70.72 18.86 20.85
CA VAL A 363 -70.26 19.69 19.71
C VAL A 363 -69.92 21.12 20.14
N VAL A 364 -70.63 21.67 21.13
CA VAL A 364 -70.42 23.03 21.63
C VAL A 364 -69.23 23.06 22.58
N VAL A 365 -69.04 22.02 23.39
CA VAL A 365 -67.88 21.88 24.27
C VAL A 365 -66.60 21.76 23.43
N ASP A 366 -66.59 20.89 22.42
CA ASP A 366 -65.46 20.73 21.50
C ASP A 366 -65.16 22.05 20.77
N PHE A 367 -66.19 22.77 20.31
CA PHE A 367 -66.02 24.07 19.65
C PHE A 367 -65.46 25.15 20.59
N LEU A 368 -65.92 25.19 21.85
CA LEU A 368 -65.44 26.16 22.83
C LEU A 368 -64.01 25.85 23.28
N GLU A 369 -63.67 24.58 23.46
CA GLU A 369 -62.29 24.15 23.72
C GLU A 369 -61.37 24.50 22.55
N ASP A 370 -61.80 24.26 21.31
CA ASP A 370 -61.01 24.55 20.12
C ASP A 370 -60.81 26.06 19.91
N LYS A 371 -61.85 26.87 20.14
CA LYS A 371 -61.76 28.35 20.11
C LYS A 371 -60.90 28.90 21.25
N TYR A 372 -61.03 28.35 22.45
CA TYR A 372 -60.20 28.75 23.58
C TYR A 372 -58.72 28.45 23.32
N ASN A 373 -58.41 27.26 22.79
CA ASN A 373 -57.05 26.88 22.43
C ASN A 373 -56.49 27.74 21.29
N THR A 374 -57.31 28.07 20.28
CA THR A 374 -56.92 28.95 19.18
C THR A 374 -56.61 30.37 19.66
N ILE A 375 -57.46 30.94 20.53
CA ILE A 375 -57.26 32.28 21.09
C ILE A 375 -56.04 32.30 22.02
N LYS A 376 -55.87 31.29 22.86
CA LYS A 376 -54.70 31.16 23.73
C LYS A 376 -53.41 31.07 22.93
N LYS A 377 -53.40 30.29 21.84
CA LYS A 377 -52.25 30.17 20.92
C LYS A 377 -51.91 31.50 20.26
N PHE A 378 -52.91 32.22 19.75
CA PHE A 378 -52.73 33.57 19.19
C PHE A 378 -52.16 34.57 20.21
N LEU A 379 -52.59 34.48 21.47
CA LEU A 379 -52.14 35.38 22.53
C LEU A 379 -50.69 35.08 23.01
N VAL A 380 -50.26 33.82 22.95
CA VAL A 380 -48.88 33.41 23.24
C VAL A 380 -47.94 33.80 22.08
N GLU A 381 -48.34 33.59 20.82
CA GLU A 381 -47.55 33.97 19.64
C GLU A 381 -47.35 35.50 19.52
N ASN A 382 -48.29 36.29 20.03
CA ASN A 382 -48.21 37.76 20.07
C ASN A 382 -47.65 38.33 21.39
N ASN A 383 -47.07 37.50 22.27
CA ASN A 383 -46.50 37.93 23.57
C ASN A 383 -47.47 38.72 24.49
N ILE A 384 -48.78 38.49 24.37
CA ILE A 384 -49.80 39.15 25.21
C ILE A 384 -49.98 38.41 26.55
N ILE A 385 -49.66 37.11 26.57
CA ILE A 385 -49.62 36.27 27.77
C ILE A 385 -48.23 35.63 27.84
N PRO A 386 -47.54 35.61 28.99
CA PRO A 386 -46.30 34.87 29.13
C PRO A 386 -46.56 33.39 28.81
N GLY A 387 -45.90 32.87 27.78
CA GLY A 387 -45.67 31.43 27.69
C GLY A 387 -45.03 30.97 28.99
N ALA A 388 -45.29 29.76 29.46
CA ALA A 388 -44.77 29.28 30.74
C ALA A 388 -43.23 29.47 30.81
N GLU A 389 -42.81 30.57 31.44
CA GLU A 389 -41.41 30.88 31.65
C GLU A 389 -40.93 29.97 32.78
N GLY A 390 -40.31 28.87 32.39
CA GLY A 390 -39.78 27.88 33.33
C GLY A 390 -39.45 26.50 32.77
N GLU A 391 -39.43 26.28 31.45
CA GLU A 391 -39.17 24.95 30.88
C GLU A 391 -38.09 24.99 29.79
N THR A 392 -36.84 25.15 30.21
CA THR A 392 -35.68 24.67 29.43
C THR A 392 -35.21 23.30 29.89
N GLU A 393 -35.86 22.66 30.87
CA GLU A 393 -35.36 21.40 31.45
C GLU A 393 -36.25 20.16 31.30
N ASN A 394 -37.51 20.28 30.86
CA ASN A 394 -38.35 19.11 30.60
C ASN A 394 -38.91 19.14 29.18
N GLU A 395 -38.02 19.02 28.18
CA GLU A 395 -38.47 18.60 26.85
C GLU A 395 -39.13 17.22 26.96
N SER A 396 -40.21 17.00 26.21
CA SER A 396 -40.89 15.70 26.14
C SER A 396 -39.87 14.62 25.74
N LYS A 397 -39.89 13.47 26.42
CA LYS A 397 -38.97 12.34 26.16
C LYS A 397 -38.95 11.95 24.67
N VAL A 398 -40.09 12.11 23.99
CA VAL A 398 -40.24 11.82 22.56
C VAL A 398 -39.45 12.81 21.69
N VAL A 399 -39.40 14.09 22.07
CA VAL A 399 -38.63 15.13 21.36
C VAL A 399 -37.14 14.93 21.58
N THR A 400 -36.72 14.56 22.79
CA THR A 400 -35.31 14.25 23.07
C THR A 400 -34.84 13.01 22.31
N GLU A 401 -35.65 11.95 22.30
CA GLU A 401 -35.37 10.72 21.54
C GLU A 401 -35.25 11.02 20.02
N ALA A 402 -36.14 11.85 19.47
CA ALA A 402 -36.09 12.26 18.06
C ALA A 402 -34.86 13.14 17.74
N LYS A 403 -34.49 14.07 18.64
CA LYS A 403 -33.27 14.88 18.52
C LYS A 403 -32.00 14.03 18.57
N ASP A 404 -31.94 13.07 19.48
CA ASP A 404 -30.80 12.16 19.62
C ASP A 404 -30.68 11.25 18.38
N ALA A 405 -31.80 10.76 17.85
CA ALA A 405 -31.82 10.01 16.60
C ALA A 405 -31.30 10.85 15.42
N LEU A 406 -31.78 12.09 15.27
CA LEU A 406 -31.32 13.01 14.22
C LEU A 406 -29.82 13.32 14.35
N LYS A 407 -29.33 13.54 15.58
CA LYS A 407 -27.93 13.79 15.86
C LYS A 407 -27.05 12.59 15.50
N SER A 408 -27.53 11.38 15.75
CA SER A 408 -26.82 10.14 15.39
C SER A 408 -26.70 9.96 13.87
N GLU A 409 -27.74 10.31 13.11
CA GLU A 409 -27.69 10.24 11.63
C GLU A 409 -26.80 11.33 11.03
N LYS A 410 -26.79 12.54 11.61
CA LYS A 410 -25.85 13.60 11.22
C LYS A 410 -24.40 13.22 11.46
N SER A 411 -24.07 12.61 12.61
CA SER A 411 -22.70 12.15 12.86
C SER A 411 -22.30 10.97 11.96
N ALA A 412 -23.24 10.09 11.62
CA ALA A 412 -23.02 9.04 10.63
C ALA A 412 -22.72 9.63 9.24
N LEU A 413 -23.49 10.64 8.81
CA LEU A 413 -23.24 11.36 7.55
C LEU A 413 -21.86 12.02 7.53
N GLU A 414 -21.48 12.72 8.60
CA GLU A 414 -20.13 13.31 8.71
C GLU A 414 -19.02 12.26 8.59
N THR A 415 -19.24 11.06 9.15
CA THR A 415 -18.28 9.96 9.07
C THR A 415 -18.17 9.45 7.63
N THR A 416 -19.29 9.29 6.91
CA THR A 416 -19.30 8.91 5.49
C THR A 416 -18.61 9.97 4.62
N LEU A 417 -18.85 11.26 4.86
CA LEU A 417 -18.20 12.36 4.15
C LEU A 417 -16.68 12.40 4.40
N ARG A 418 -16.22 12.12 5.63
CA ARG A 418 -14.80 11.96 5.93
C ARG A 418 -14.20 10.79 5.14
N SER A 419 -14.89 9.65 5.08
CA SER A 419 -14.45 8.50 4.30
C SER A 419 -14.30 8.80 2.81
N ILE A 420 -15.23 9.57 2.21
CA ILE A 420 -15.12 10.02 0.82
C ILE A 420 -13.89 10.90 0.64
N LYS A 421 -13.70 11.87 1.53
CA LYS A 421 -12.55 12.78 1.48
C LYS A 421 -11.22 12.01 1.61
N ASP A 422 -11.16 11.00 2.46
CA ASP A 422 -9.99 10.15 2.63
C ASP A 422 -9.68 9.34 1.36
N HIS A 423 -10.70 8.81 0.67
CA HIS A 423 -10.55 8.11 -0.60
C HIS A 423 -10.15 9.04 -1.76
N GLN A 424 -10.73 10.25 -1.83
CA GLN A 424 -10.33 11.27 -2.80
C GLN A 424 -8.88 11.70 -2.59
N SER A 425 -8.48 11.94 -1.33
CA SER A 425 -7.10 12.27 -0.99
C SER A 425 -6.14 11.12 -1.33
N ASP A 426 -6.58 9.86 -1.25
CA ASP A 426 -5.78 8.72 -1.69
C ASP A 426 -5.67 8.65 -3.22
N LEU A 427 -6.66 9.07 -4.00
CA LEU A 427 -6.54 9.15 -5.47
C LEU A 427 -5.61 10.29 -5.93
N GLU A 428 -5.56 11.39 -5.18
CA GLU A 428 -4.70 12.55 -5.49
C GLU A 428 -3.21 12.32 -5.16
N LYS A 429 -2.87 11.33 -4.34
CA LYS A 429 -1.48 11.03 -3.98
C LYS A 429 -0.68 10.51 -5.17
N ASP A 430 0.57 10.94 -5.25
CA ASP A 430 1.50 10.47 -6.27
C ASP A 430 1.99 9.04 -5.94
N TYR A 431 1.52 8.07 -6.72
CA TYR A 431 1.95 6.67 -6.70
C TYR A 431 2.94 6.33 -7.83
N GLY A 432 3.53 7.35 -8.45
CA GLY A 432 4.45 7.21 -9.57
C GLY A 432 3.74 6.92 -10.90
N PRO A 433 4.51 6.64 -11.97
CA PRO A 433 3.95 6.38 -13.29
C PRO A 433 3.01 5.16 -13.26
N ASP A 434 1.82 5.30 -13.85
CA ASP A 434 0.74 4.30 -13.84
C ASP A 434 0.27 3.85 -12.44
N GLY A 435 0.58 4.64 -11.40
CA GLY A 435 0.27 4.32 -10.01
C GLY A 435 0.96 3.06 -9.50
N ILE A 436 2.09 2.66 -10.10
CA ILE A 436 2.73 1.36 -9.89
C ILE A 436 3.10 1.05 -8.43
N PHE A 437 3.27 2.08 -7.58
CA PHE A 437 3.56 1.88 -6.15
C PHE A 437 2.32 1.64 -5.29
N ARG A 438 1.10 1.78 -5.83
CA ARG A 438 -0.15 1.59 -5.09
C ARG A 438 -0.27 0.20 -4.46
N PRO A 439 0.02 -0.92 -5.15
CA PRO A 439 0.03 -2.27 -4.54
C PRO A 439 1.17 -2.48 -3.54
N LEU A 440 2.24 -1.70 -3.65
CA LEU A 440 3.39 -1.79 -2.76
C LEU A 440 3.25 -0.94 -1.51
N LYS A 441 2.22 -0.11 -1.41
CA LYS A 441 1.96 0.72 -0.22
C LYS A 441 1.96 -0.14 1.04
N ASP A 442 2.75 0.27 2.04
CA ASP A 442 2.90 -0.41 3.34
C ASP A 442 3.55 -1.82 3.28
N VAL A 443 4.04 -2.26 2.12
CA VAL A 443 4.84 -3.50 2.01
C VAL A 443 6.24 -3.21 2.55
N CYS A 444 6.67 -3.99 3.55
CA CYS A 444 7.96 -3.82 4.21
C CYS A 444 8.96 -4.90 3.79
N ILE A 445 10.18 -4.48 3.49
CA ILE A 445 11.34 -5.34 3.25
C ILE A 445 12.40 -5.09 4.30
N GLN A 446 13.14 -6.13 4.67
CA GLN A 446 14.15 -6.05 5.72
C GLN A 446 15.47 -6.66 5.26
N LYS A 447 16.58 -6.06 5.71
CA LYS A 447 17.93 -6.58 5.49
C LYS A 447 18.82 -6.30 6.68
N ASP A 448 19.57 -7.33 7.03
CA ASP A 448 20.59 -7.27 8.05
C ASP A 448 21.89 -6.68 7.49
N SER A 449 22.39 -5.60 8.10
CA SER A 449 23.69 -5.02 7.76
C SER A 449 24.39 -4.49 9.01
N GLY A 450 25.55 -5.08 9.32
CA GLY A 450 26.31 -4.76 10.52
C GLY A 450 25.55 -5.10 11.82
N GLU A 451 25.47 -4.13 12.73
CA GLU A 451 24.81 -4.28 14.04
C GLU A 451 23.30 -3.99 14.01
N TYR A 452 22.76 -3.58 12.86
CA TYR A 452 21.37 -3.18 12.69
C TYR A 452 20.67 -4.02 11.62
N THR A 453 19.35 -4.13 11.76
CA THR A 453 18.42 -4.60 10.75
C THR A 453 17.71 -3.38 10.19
N TYR A 454 17.87 -3.14 8.90
CA TYR A 454 17.22 -2.03 8.20
C TYR A 454 15.91 -2.51 7.61
N GLU A 455 14.84 -1.77 7.91
CA GLU A 455 13.50 -2.01 7.38
C GLU A 455 13.12 -0.83 6.47
N HIS A 456 12.67 -1.16 5.27
CA HIS A 456 12.10 -0.19 4.33
C HIS A 456 10.66 -0.58 4.04
N CYS A 457 9.72 0.31 4.37
CA CYS A 457 8.32 0.18 3.97
C CYS A 457 8.01 1.17 2.84
N PHE A 458 7.57 0.65 1.70
CA PHE A 458 7.25 1.46 0.52
C PHE A 458 6.13 2.47 0.84
N LEU A 459 6.37 3.74 0.49
CA LEU A 459 5.46 4.88 0.73
C LEU A 459 5.06 5.16 2.18
N ALA A 460 5.72 4.54 3.15
CA ALA A 460 5.45 4.73 4.58
C ALA A 460 6.65 5.35 5.30
N GLN A 461 7.54 4.51 5.82
CA GLN A 461 8.71 4.94 6.61
C GLN A 461 9.85 3.94 6.51
N THR A 462 11.06 4.40 6.80
CA THR A 462 12.27 3.58 6.96
C THR A 462 12.68 3.50 8.42
N LYS A 463 13.13 2.33 8.88
CA LYS A 463 13.52 2.10 10.28
C LYS A 463 14.85 1.38 10.38
N GLN A 464 15.56 1.70 11.46
CA GLN A 464 16.76 1.01 11.90
C GLN A 464 16.47 0.29 13.22
N ILE A 465 16.64 -1.02 13.23
CA ILE A 465 16.35 -1.90 14.36
C ILE A 465 17.68 -2.46 14.91
N PRO A 466 18.07 -2.18 16.15
CA PRO A 466 19.31 -2.71 16.73
C PRO A 466 19.20 -4.20 17.06
N LYS A 467 20.20 -5.00 16.68
CA LYS A 467 20.19 -6.46 16.92
C LYS A 467 20.40 -6.86 18.39
N LYS A 468 21.15 -6.07 19.15
CA LYS A 468 21.56 -6.38 20.54
C LYS A 468 20.59 -5.80 21.59
N GLY A 469 19.35 -5.53 21.21
CA GLY A 469 18.36 -4.85 22.06
C GLY A 469 18.58 -3.33 22.08
N GLY A 470 17.47 -2.59 22.11
CA GLY A 470 17.44 -1.13 22.01
C GLY A 470 16.14 -0.64 21.36
N GLY A 471 15.91 0.67 21.35
CA GLY A 471 14.76 1.26 20.68
C GLY A 471 14.94 1.31 19.16
N THR A 472 13.89 0.97 18.42
CA THR A 472 13.84 1.17 16.96
C THR A 472 13.88 2.66 16.64
N VAL A 473 14.72 3.04 15.68
CA VAL A 473 14.88 4.44 15.25
C VAL A 473 14.25 4.61 13.87
N THR A 474 13.35 5.58 13.74
CA THR A 474 12.79 5.94 12.42
C THR A 474 13.82 6.79 11.67
N MET A 475 14.25 6.31 10.51
CA MET A 475 15.24 6.98 9.66
C MET A 475 14.62 8.01 8.72
N GLY A 476 13.33 7.87 8.37
CA GLY A 476 12.62 8.85 7.55
C GLY A 476 11.18 8.44 7.28
N ASN A 477 10.34 9.43 6.97
CA ASN A 477 8.97 9.26 6.48
C ASN A 477 8.92 9.61 5.00
N PHE A 478 8.08 8.92 4.23
CA PHE A 478 7.98 9.14 2.79
C PHE A 478 7.61 10.60 2.45
N HIS A 479 8.35 11.20 1.53
CA HIS A 479 8.15 12.58 1.09
C HIS A 479 7.73 12.66 -0.38
N ALA A 480 8.56 12.13 -1.28
CA ALA A 480 8.36 12.24 -2.72
C ALA A 480 9.04 11.10 -3.48
N ILE A 481 8.57 10.87 -4.70
CA ILE A 481 9.23 10.03 -5.71
C ILE A 481 10.05 10.98 -6.59
N SER A 482 11.35 10.73 -6.70
CA SER A 482 12.26 11.54 -7.52
C SER A 482 13.08 10.66 -8.47
N SER A 483 13.76 11.29 -9.42
CA SER A 483 14.72 10.63 -10.31
C SER A 483 16.11 11.18 -10.04
N ILE A 484 17.06 10.31 -9.71
CA ILE A 484 18.46 10.67 -9.46
C ILE A 484 19.35 10.16 -10.59
N THR A 485 20.27 11.00 -11.06
CA THR A 485 21.30 10.60 -12.03
C THR A 485 22.44 9.90 -11.30
N VAL A 486 22.68 8.63 -11.63
CA VAL A 486 23.79 7.84 -11.09
C VAL A 486 24.77 7.55 -12.22
N ASP A 487 26.05 7.72 -11.92
CA ASP A 487 27.15 7.34 -12.81
C ASP A 487 27.26 5.80 -12.83
N ASP A 488 26.86 5.19 -13.94
CA ASP A 488 26.94 3.74 -14.15
C ASP A 488 28.06 3.42 -15.14
N ALA A 489 28.89 2.44 -14.81
CA ALA A 489 29.99 2.02 -15.67
C ALA A 489 29.51 0.90 -16.60
N ASN A 490 29.54 1.15 -17.91
CA ASN A 490 29.27 0.11 -18.89
C ASN A 490 30.27 -1.04 -18.78
N THR A 491 29.97 -2.18 -19.44
CA THR A 491 30.90 -3.32 -19.57
C THR A 491 32.24 -2.95 -20.24
N ALA A 492 32.30 -1.78 -20.90
CA ALA A 492 33.50 -1.21 -21.51
C ALA A 492 34.26 -0.22 -20.59
N GLY A 493 33.82 -0.01 -19.35
CA GLY A 493 34.45 0.92 -18.40
C GLY A 493 34.12 2.40 -18.59
N GLU A 494 33.28 2.73 -19.58
CA GLU A 494 32.78 4.10 -19.80
C GLU A 494 31.72 4.47 -18.75
N ILE A 495 31.93 5.59 -18.07
CA ILE A 495 30.98 6.15 -17.12
C ILE A 495 29.87 6.87 -17.89
N ARG A 496 28.63 6.42 -17.73
CA ARG A 496 27.44 7.07 -18.30
C ARG A 496 26.49 7.47 -17.20
N GLN A 497 25.94 8.68 -17.32
CA GLN A 497 24.88 9.14 -16.43
C GLN A 497 23.57 8.46 -16.79
N VAL A 498 23.03 7.68 -15.84
CA VAL A 498 21.75 6.97 -15.99
C VAL A 498 20.78 7.49 -14.94
N GLU A 499 19.59 7.89 -15.37
CA GLU A 499 18.50 8.26 -14.47
C GLU A 499 17.90 7.00 -13.83
N LYS A 500 17.93 6.95 -12.49
CA LYS A 500 17.32 5.91 -11.68
C LYS A 500 16.17 6.49 -10.85
N LEU A 501 15.15 5.67 -10.61
CA LEU A 501 14.01 6.03 -9.78
C LEU A 501 14.44 5.99 -8.30
N ALA A 502 14.15 7.04 -7.55
CA ALA A 502 14.46 7.17 -6.15
C ALA A 502 13.21 7.52 -5.33
N LEU A 503 13.18 7.04 -4.08
CA LEU A 503 12.16 7.40 -3.10
C LEU A 503 12.84 8.19 -1.97
N GLU A 504 12.36 9.40 -1.73
CA GLU A 504 12.90 10.29 -0.71
C GLU A 504 12.12 10.15 0.59
N TYR A 505 12.83 9.82 1.66
CA TYR A 505 12.29 9.75 3.01
C TYR A 505 12.93 10.84 3.87
N THR A 506 12.12 11.80 4.32
CA THR A 506 12.57 12.94 5.13
C THR A 506 11.87 12.96 6.49
N SER A 507 12.26 13.89 7.37
CA SER A 507 11.60 14.08 8.68
C SER A 507 11.61 12.84 9.59
N GLY A 508 12.73 12.09 9.60
CA GLY A 508 12.96 11.00 10.55
C GLY A 508 13.27 11.50 11.97
N GLN A 509 13.54 10.56 12.88
CA GLN A 509 13.86 10.88 14.26
C GLN A 509 15.12 11.74 14.34
N LYS A 510 15.08 12.80 15.16
CA LYS A 510 16.18 13.78 15.26
C LYS A 510 17.50 13.11 15.69
N CYS A 511 18.56 13.44 14.97
CA CYS A 511 19.90 12.97 15.24
C CYS A 511 20.59 13.84 16.30
N TRP A 512 21.41 13.22 17.16
CA TRP A 512 22.23 14.00 18.09
C TRP A 512 23.33 14.74 17.33
N ASN A 513 23.27 16.08 17.33
CA ASN A 513 24.21 16.96 16.61
C ASN A 513 24.22 16.67 15.09
N GLY A 514 23.04 16.57 14.48
CA GLY A 514 22.82 16.38 13.05
C GLY A 514 21.40 16.79 12.65
N PRO A 515 21.07 16.79 11.34
CA PRO A 515 19.72 17.06 10.86
C PRO A 515 18.72 15.98 11.34
N ALA A 516 17.44 16.19 11.03
CA ALA A 516 16.49 15.09 11.09
C ALA A 516 16.98 13.96 10.18
N ARG A 517 16.89 12.71 10.64
CA ARG A 517 17.33 11.57 9.82
C ARG A 517 16.57 11.58 8.49
N SER A 518 17.28 11.25 7.42
CA SER A 518 16.72 11.10 6.08
C SER A 518 17.29 9.87 5.39
N THR A 519 16.53 9.31 4.45
CA THR A 519 16.95 8.15 3.68
C THR A 519 16.55 8.31 2.22
N THR A 520 17.50 8.15 1.31
CA THR A 520 17.24 8.09 -0.13
C THR A 520 17.30 6.65 -0.59
N VAL A 521 16.19 6.13 -1.11
CA VAL A 521 16.10 4.73 -1.57
C VAL A 521 16.19 4.72 -3.09
N ILE A 522 17.29 4.22 -3.62
CA ILE A 522 17.57 4.13 -5.05
C ILE A 522 17.11 2.75 -5.54
N LEU A 523 16.19 2.75 -6.50
CA LEU A 523 15.61 1.51 -7.04
C LEU A 523 16.40 1.02 -8.25
N GLU A 524 16.81 -0.25 -8.20
CA GLU A 524 17.42 -0.97 -9.31
C GLU A 524 16.48 -2.03 -9.87
N CYS A 525 16.62 -2.34 -11.16
CA CYS A 525 15.83 -3.39 -11.77
C CYS A 525 16.22 -4.76 -11.20
N GLY A 526 15.27 -5.46 -10.60
CA GLY A 526 15.44 -6.84 -10.11
C GLY A 526 14.13 -7.62 -10.06
N GLU A 527 14.24 -8.92 -9.82
CA GLU A 527 13.09 -9.84 -9.82
C GLU A 527 12.25 -9.75 -8.53
N GLU A 528 12.88 -9.44 -7.40
CA GLU A 528 12.26 -9.35 -6.08
C GLU A 528 12.55 -8.00 -5.44
N ASN A 529 11.68 -7.60 -4.51
CA ASN A 529 11.90 -6.45 -3.64
C ASN A 529 12.89 -6.81 -2.54
N GLU A 530 14.16 -6.41 -2.68
CA GLU A 530 15.24 -6.69 -1.71
C GLU A 530 16.12 -5.45 -1.51
N ILE A 531 16.57 -5.22 -0.28
CA ILE A 531 17.63 -4.25 0.01
C ILE A 531 18.99 -4.93 -0.26
N LEU A 532 19.73 -4.44 -1.25
CA LEU A 532 21.07 -4.92 -1.58
C LEU A 532 22.11 -4.35 -0.62
N LYS A 533 22.08 -3.03 -0.44
CA LYS A 533 23.11 -2.29 0.28
C LYS A 533 22.51 -1.10 1.00
N VAL A 534 23.01 -0.82 2.20
CA VAL A 534 22.67 0.36 2.99
C VAL A 534 23.96 1.09 3.30
N MET A 535 24.00 2.39 3.05
CA MET A 535 25.14 3.26 3.29
C MET A 535 24.71 4.48 4.11
N GLU A 536 25.62 4.98 4.94
CA GLU A 536 25.49 6.28 5.61
C GLU A 536 26.44 7.23 4.90
N ASP A 537 25.90 8.07 4.02
CA ASP A 537 26.70 8.99 3.19
C ASP A 537 27.18 10.18 4.02
N GLU A 538 26.30 10.71 4.87
CA GLU A 538 26.61 11.70 5.89
C GLU A 538 25.95 11.32 7.21
N LYS A 539 26.37 11.99 8.29
CA LYS A 539 25.81 11.73 9.61
C LYS A 539 24.28 11.88 9.58
N CYS A 540 23.58 10.77 9.84
CA CYS A 540 22.12 10.70 9.81
C CYS A 540 21.45 10.92 8.43
N VAL A 541 22.22 10.80 7.35
CA VAL A 541 21.73 10.76 5.96
C VAL A 541 22.12 9.42 5.36
N TYR A 542 21.12 8.61 5.02
CA TYR A 542 21.33 7.24 4.56
C TYR A 542 20.94 7.09 3.09
N SER A 543 21.65 6.22 2.37
CA SER A 543 21.22 5.75 1.06
C SER A 543 21.01 4.23 1.08
N MET A 544 19.91 3.77 0.48
CA MET A 544 19.61 2.35 0.34
C MET A 544 19.51 2.00 -1.14
N LEU A 545 20.21 0.95 -1.55
CA LEU A 545 20.08 0.37 -2.87
C LEU A 545 19.10 -0.80 -2.78
N VAL A 546 17.96 -0.69 -3.46
CA VAL A 546 16.87 -1.66 -3.39
C VAL A 546 16.56 -2.17 -4.78
N THR A 547 16.53 -3.50 -4.96
CA THR A 547 16.01 -4.08 -6.19
C THR A 547 14.49 -4.06 -6.17
N SER A 548 13.87 -3.74 -7.29
CA SER A 548 12.42 -3.87 -7.47
C SER A 548 12.07 -4.08 -8.94
N PRO A 549 11.03 -4.90 -9.24
CA PRO A 549 10.48 -5.00 -10.59
C PRO A 549 9.99 -3.66 -11.15
N VAL A 550 9.62 -2.72 -10.28
CA VAL A 550 9.08 -1.40 -10.64
C VAL A 550 10.09 -0.57 -11.44
N ALA A 551 11.36 -0.64 -11.06
CA ALA A 551 12.45 0.11 -11.68
C ALA A 551 12.87 -0.45 -13.06
N CYS A 552 12.39 -1.63 -13.44
CA CYS A 552 12.70 -2.20 -14.76
C CYS A 552 12.02 -1.42 -15.88
N GLY A 553 12.80 -0.74 -16.72
CA GLY A 553 12.31 -0.09 -17.94
C GLY A 553 12.00 -1.10 -19.06
N GLU A 554 11.05 -0.77 -19.94
CA GLU A 554 10.87 -1.54 -21.17
C GLU A 554 12.18 -1.54 -21.97
N THR A 555 12.65 -2.72 -22.35
CA THR A 555 13.85 -2.85 -23.18
C THR A 555 13.63 -2.14 -24.53
N THR A 556 14.70 -1.57 -25.11
CA THR A 556 14.68 -0.96 -26.46
C THR A 556 14.09 -1.90 -27.53
N LYS A 557 14.20 -3.23 -27.34
CA LYS A 557 13.58 -4.25 -28.20
C LYS A 557 12.05 -4.32 -28.09
N GLU A 558 11.46 -4.10 -26.91
CA GLU A 558 9.99 -4.02 -26.74
C GLU A 558 9.44 -2.68 -27.28
N LYS A 559 10.16 -1.57 -27.07
CA LYS A 559 9.82 -0.27 -27.68
C LYS A 559 9.81 -0.34 -29.21
N ALA A 560 10.79 -1.01 -29.83
CA ALA A 560 10.82 -1.24 -31.27
C ALA A 560 9.67 -2.16 -31.75
N LYS A 561 9.24 -3.13 -30.93
CA LYS A 561 8.12 -4.04 -31.26
C LYS A 561 6.75 -3.37 -31.14
N LYS A 562 6.58 -2.41 -30.23
CA LYS A 562 5.36 -1.57 -30.14
C LYS A 562 5.30 -0.55 -31.29
N ALA A 563 6.41 0.13 -31.59
CA ALA A 563 6.47 1.07 -32.71
C ALA A 563 6.15 0.40 -34.07
N GLY A 564 6.50 -0.87 -34.27
CA GLY A 564 6.13 -1.61 -35.47
C GLY A 564 4.70 -2.17 -35.52
N LYS A 565 3.91 -2.04 -34.44
CA LYS A 565 2.51 -2.53 -34.39
C LYS A 565 1.47 -1.43 -34.61
N ASP A 566 1.83 -0.16 -34.43
CA ASP A 566 0.91 0.98 -34.61
C ASP A 566 0.92 1.54 -36.06
N GLU A 567 1.70 0.95 -36.97
CA GLU A 567 1.85 1.38 -38.38
C GLU A 567 1.27 0.38 -39.42
N LEU A 568 0.26 -0.43 -39.07
CA LEU A 568 -0.39 -1.35 -40.02
C LEU A 568 -1.91 -1.21 -40.09
#